data_AF-A0A831UFL8-F1
#
_entry.id   AF-A0A831UFL8-F1
#
_cell.length_a   1.000
_cell.length_b   1.000
_cell.length_c   1.000
_cell.angle_alpha   90.00
_cell.angle_beta   90.00
_cell.angle_gamma   90.00
#
_symmetry.space_group_name_H-M   'P 1'
#
loop_
_entity.id
_entity.type
_entity.pdbx_description
1 polymer ?
#
loop_
_entity_poly.entity_id
_entity_poly.type
_entity_poly.pdbx_seq_one_letter_code
_entity_poly.pdbx_strand_id
1 'polypeptide(L)'
;MREAVIVSAVRSPVARGKKDGALAGLHPVDLSAQVMRGAVERIGLDPKEVEDVLWGCAMPEAAQGLNIARLALLRAGFPVE
;
A
#
# COMPACT_ATOMS: atom_id res chain seq x y z
N MET A 1 3.67 14.18 25.56
CA MET A 1 3.75 13.99 24.09
C MET A 1 4.01 12.51 23.87
N ARG A 2 3.29 11.82 22.97
CA ARG A 2 3.63 10.43 22.62
C ARG A 2 4.79 10.45 21.62
N GLU A 3 5.76 9.58 21.80
CA GLU A 3 6.85 9.40 20.83
C GLU A 3 6.38 8.53 19.67
N ALA A 4 6.73 8.94 18.44
CA ALA A 4 6.45 8.15 17.24
C ALA A 4 7.63 7.22 16.96
N VAL A 5 7.34 5.94 16.73
CA VAL A 5 8.34 4.91 16.42
C VAL A 5 7.95 4.15 15.15
N ILE A 6 8.94 3.67 14.39
CA ILE A 6 8.73 2.82 13.22
C ILE A 6 8.75 1.37 13.67
N VAL A 7 7.62 0.67 13.57
CA VAL A 7 7.49 -0.74 13.98
C VAL A 7 7.61 -1.74 12.82
N SER A 8 7.36 -1.30 11.58
CA SER A 8 7.47 -2.13 10.39
C SER A 8 7.89 -1.29 9.18
N ALA A 9 8.74 -1.86 8.32
CA ALA A 9 9.18 -1.24 7.07
C ALA A 9 9.37 -2.32 6.00
N VAL A 10 8.65 -2.20 4.90
CA VAL A 10 8.67 -3.13 3.76
C VAL A 10 8.55 -2.37 2.45
N ARG A 11 8.84 -3.03 1.33
CA ARG A 11 8.61 -2.50 -0.02
C ARG A 11 8.38 -3.62 -1.01
N SER A 12 7.77 -3.31 -2.14
CA SER A 12 7.81 -4.17 -3.31
C SER A 12 9.22 -4.26 -3.90
N PRO A 13 9.50 -5.26 -4.75
CA PRO A 13 10.60 -5.17 -5.70
C PRO A 13 10.45 -3.93 -6.59
N VAL A 14 11.56 -3.38 -7.05
CA VAL A 14 11.55 -2.32 -8.07
C VAL A 14 11.79 -2.97 -9.42
N ALA A 15 10.88 -2.76 -10.36
CA ALA A 15 10.98 -3.27 -11.72
C ALA A 15 11.28 -2.15 -12.72
N ARG A 16 11.70 -2.56 -13.92
CA ARG A 16 11.95 -1.63 -15.03
C ARG A 16 10.67 -0.87 -15.41
N GLY A 17 10.75 0.46 -15.52
CA GLY A 17 9.65 1.33 -15.95
C GLY A 17 9.38 1.28 -17.46
N LYS A 18 9.17 0.07 -18.00
CA LYS A 18 8.85 -0.18 -19.41
C LYS A 18 7.68 -1.17 -19.49
N LYS A 19 7.05 -1.28 -20.66
CA LYS A 19 5.90 -2.17 -20.90
C LYS A 19 6.22 -3.65 -20.65
N ASP A 20 7.48 -4.05 -20.80
CA ASP A 20 8.01 -5.39 -20.56
C ASP A 20 8.56 -5.58 -19.13
N GLY A 21 8.40 -4.58 -18.25
CA GLY A 21 8.82 -4.66 -16.86
C GLY A 21 8.02 -5.69 -16.07
N ALA A 22 8.68 -6.37 -15.12
CA ALA A 22 8.06 -7.45 -14.34
C ALA A 22 6.78 -7.04 -13.57
N LEU A 23 6.60 -5.75 -13.26
CA LEU A 23 5.42 -5.23 -12.56
C LEU A 23 4.47 -4.45 -13.48
N ALA A 24 4.77 -4.32 -14.78
CA ALA A 24 3.99 -3.48 -15.69
C ALA A 24 2.55 -3.95 -15.89
N GLY A 25 2.29 -5.26 -15.72
CA GLY A 25 0.95 -5.84 -15.82
C GLY A 25 0.15 -5.82 -14.52
N LEU A 26 0.74 -5.37 -13.40
CA LEU A 26 0.05 -5.36 -12.11
C LEU A 26 -0.70 -4.04 -11.93
N HIS A 27 -1.98 -4.12 -11.54
CA HIS A 27 -2.73 -2.90 -11.22
C HIS A 27 -2.07 -2.19 -10.02
N PRO A 28 -1.89 -0.86 -10.04
CA PRO A 28 -1.18 -0.16 -8.96
C PRO A 28 -1.85 -0.32 -7.59
N VAL A 29 -3.19 -0.40 -7.55
CA VAL A 29 -3.94 -0.71 -6.31
C VAL A 29 -3.59 -2.10 -5.77
N ASP A 30 -3.42 -3.12 -6.64
CA ASP A 30 -3.01 -4.46 -6.21
C ASP A 30 -1.58 -4.46 -5.67
N LEU A 31 -0.67 -3.73 -6.32
CA LEU A 31 0.71 -3.59 -5.86
C LEU A 31 0.76 -2.92 -4.48
N SER A 32 0.06 -1.80 -4.29
CA SER A 32 0.00 -1.11 -3.00
C SER A 32 -0.62 -1.99 -1.91
N ALA A 33 -1.71 -2.71 -2.22
CA ALA A 33 -2.36 -3.61 -1.28
C ALA A 33 -1.44 -4.74 -0.79
N GLN A 34 -0.61 -5.29 -1.68
CA GLN A 34 0.39 -6.31 -1.31
C GLN A 34 1.43 -5.74 -0.35
N VAL A 35 1.89 -4.50 -0.56
CA VAL A 35 2.84 -3.83 0.32
C VAL A 35 2.22 -3.56 1.69
N MET A 36 0.97 -3.09 1.74
CA MET A 36 0.24 -2.85 2.99
C MET A 36 0.06 -4.14 3.80
N ARG A 37 -0.38 -5.24 3.16
CA ARG A 37 -0.47 -6.55 3.82
C ARG A 37 0.87 -7.01 4.37
N GLY A 38 1.93 -6.93 3.56
CA GLY A 38 3.27 -7.32 3.99
C GLY A 38 3.78 -6.50 5.20
N ALA A 39 3.38 -5.24 5.33
CA ALA A 39 3.77 -4.40 6.45
C ALA A 39 3.15 -4.87 7.77
N VAL A 40 1.86 -5.21 7.76
CA VAL A 40 1.12 -5.66 8.95
C VAL A 40 1.43 -7.12 9.30
N GLU A 41 1.49 -8.00 8.29
CA GLU A 41 1.78 -9.44 8.46
C GLU A 41 3.18 -9.65 9.06
N ARG A 42 4.16 -8.82 8.68
CA ARG A 42 5.55 -8.92 9.19
C ARG A 42 5.64 -8.83 10.71
N ILE A 43 4.72 -8.10 11.35
CA ILE A 43 4.71 -7.87 12.80
C ILE A 43 3.49 -8.49 13.48
N GLY A 44 2.63 -9.19 12.74
CA GLY A 44 1.38 -9.76 13.27
C GLY A 44 0.40 -8.71 13.78
N LEU A 45 0.40 -7.50 13.21
CA LEU A 45 -0.53 -6.44 13.59
C LEU A 45 -1.94 -6.78 13.09
N ASP A 46 -2.95 -6.63 13.95
CA ASP A 46 -4.35 -6.65 13.51
C ASP A 46 -4.60 -5.42 12.63
N PRO A 47 -5.04 -5.58 11.36
CA PRO A 47 -5.35 -4.44 10.49
C PRO A 47 -6.38 -3.45 11.07
N LYS A 48 -7.17 -3.85 12.07
CA LYS A 48 -8.09 -2.97 12.82
C LYS A 48 -7.40 -1.91 13.66
N GLU A 49 -6.13 -2.09 14.00
CA GLU A 49 -5.36 -1.08 14.75
C GLU A 49 -4.83 0.04 13.84
N VAL A 50 -4.96 -0.09 12.51
CA VAL A 50 -4.55 0.95 11.57
C VAL A 50 -5.62 2.04 11.50
N GLU A 51 -5.33 3.19 12.10
CA GLU A 51 -6.24 4.35 12.13
C GLU A 51 -6.27 5.13 10.82
N ASP A 52 -5.13 5.26 10.13
CA ASP A 52 -5.03 6.02 8.88
C ASP A 52 -3.94 5.46 7.97
N VAL A 53 -4.10 5.67 6.65
CA VAL A 53 -3.13 5.28 5.62
C VAL A 53 -2.82 6.46 4.71
N LEU A 54 -1.62 7.00 4.89
CA LEU A 54 -1.09 8.07 4.05
C LEU A 54 -0.21 7.46 2.95
N TRP A 55 -0.62 7.61 1.69
CA TRP A 55 0.06 6.99 0.54
C TRP A 55 0.48 8.02 -0.51
N GLY A 56 1.80 8.21 -0.66
CA GLY A 56 2.36 9.13 -1.65
C GLY A 56 2.19 8.63 -3.09
N CYS A 57 1.66 9.47 -3.98
CA CYS A 57 1.51 9.17 -5.41
C CYS A 57 1.76 10.42 -6.26
N ALA A 58 2.77 10.37 -7.13
CA ALA A 58 3.18 11.53 -7.93
C ALA A 58 2.20 11.89 -9.06
N MET A 59 1.52 10.89 -9.64
CA MET A 59 0.54 11.06 -10.72
C MET A 59 -0.79 10.39 -10.29
N PRO A 60 -1.62 11.05 -9.47
CA PRO A 60 -2.85 10.47 -8.92
C PRO A 60 -4.01 10.55 -9.93
N GLU A 61 -3.82 9.95 -11.10
CA GLU A 61 -4.80 9.91 -12.18
C GLU A 61 -5.00 8.50 -12.73
N ALA A 62 -6.04 8.30 -13.53
CA ALA A 62 -6.40 7.01 -14.12
C ALA A 62 -6.41 5.87 -13.07
N ALA A 63 -5.65 4.80 -13.28
CA ALA A 63 -5.57 3.66 -12.37
C ALA A 63 -5.01 4.00 -10.96
N GLN A 64 -4.35 5.16 -10.82
CA GLN A 64 -3.82 5.67 -9.55
C GLN A 64 -4.68 6.81 -8.97
N GLY A 65 -5.81 7.14 -9.60
CA GLY A 65 -6.74 8.18 -9.16
C GLY A 65 -7.70 7.72 -8.06
N LEU A 66 -8.71 8.56 -7.80
CA LEU A 66 -9.81 8.30 -6.84
C LEU A 66 -9.33 7.87 -5.45
N ASN A 67 -8.24 8.47 -4.98
CA ASN A 67 -7.55 8.14 -3.74
C ASN A 67 -7.06 6.68 -3.70
N ILE A 68 -5.90 6.42 -4.31
CA ILE A 68 -5.24 5.12 -4.31
C ILE A 68 -4.99 4.56 -2.89
N ALA A 69 -4.79 5.40 -1.87
CA ALA A 69 -4.61 4.94 -0.50
C ALA A 69 -5.85 4.19 -0.02
N ARG A 70 -7.04 4.77 -0.22
CA ARG A 70 -8.32 4.16 0.15
C ARG A 70 -8.60 2.90 -0.66
N LEU A 71 -8.36 2.93 -1.96
CA LEU A 71 -8.59 1.77 -2.83
C LEU A 71 -7.66 0.60 -2.44
N ALA A 72 -6.38 0.89 -2.17
CA ALA A 72 -5.41 -0.12 -1.77
C ALA A 72 -5.69 -0.70 -0.38
N LEU A 73 -6.12 0.12 0.57
CA LEU A 73 -6.55 -0.32 1.91
C LEU A 73 -7.71 -1.33 1.80
N LEU A 74 -8.76 -0.99 1.05
CA LEU A 74 -9.90 -1.90 0.82
C LEU A 74 -9.45 -3.19 0.12
N ARG A 75 -8.56 -3.07 -0.87
CA ARG A 75 -8.01 -4.22 -1.60
C ARG A 75 -7.07 -5.08 -0.75
N ALA A 76 -6.44 -4.51 0.27
CA ALA A 76 -5.62 -5.20 1.25
C ALA A 76 -6.46 -6.01 2.26
N GLY A 77 -7.77 -5.78 2.32
CA GLY A 77 -8.68 -6.43 3.26
C GLY A 77 -8.72 -5.74 4.63
N PHE A 78 -8.27 -4.49 4.71
CA PHE A 78 -8.33 -3.71 5.94
C PHE A 78 -9.78 -3.28 6.21
N PRO A 79 -10.16 -3.09 7.48
CA PRO A 79 -11.53 -2.75 7.87
C PRO A 79 -11.98 -1.38 7.35
N VAL A 80 -13.30 -1.21 7.28
CA VAL A 80 -13.99 -0.05 6.68
C VAL A 80 -14.63 0.86 7.74
N GLU A 81 -14.72 0.34 8.98
CA GLU A 81 -15.46 0.88 10.11
C GLU A 81 -14.77 2.09 10.76
#